data_AF-A0A967MW50-F1
#
_entry.id   AF-A0A967MW50-F1
#
_cell.length_a   1.000
_cell.length_b   1.000
_cell.length_c   1.000
_cell.angle_alpha   90.00
_cell.angle_beta   90.00
_cell.angle_gamma   90.00
#
_symmetry.space_group_name_H-M   'P 1'
#
loop_
_entity.id
_entity.type
_entity.pdbx_description
1 polymer ?
#
loop_
_entity_poly.entity_id
_entity_poly.type
_entity_poly.pdbx_seq_one_letter_code
_entity_poly.pdbx_strand_id
1 'polypeptide(L)'
;MPKLVRERWGTKLGVILAVSGSAVGLGNFLRFPTEAGKFGAGAFMIPYLVALIVVGIPLVWVEWTLGRYGGQFGHSSGPGIFQALRPKGRILKYVGVMAVFGPLAIFSYYCYIESWTLGYSIFSIIGKMPEVASAAEADKMTNFWMQYLGVEEGGSFVTTYILFLITFVVNIVVIYFGLRGGIEKVCNFALPTLLVLGIILAVRVLTLPPGEEPSANAVNGLGYLWNQDFSKLKDPQIWLAAAGQVFFTLSVGMGVILTYSSYLRQRDDVALSGLTSATANEFAEVVLAGSIIIPAAFIFFGPNPAAVQEIASSGSFSLGFVTMPLIFQQIPAGAVFGFIWFFMLFLAGVTSSISIV
;
A
#
# COMPACT_ATOMS: atom_id res chain seq x y z
N MET A 1 -5.62 -39.59 16.03
CA MET A 1 -5.59 -38.65 14.88
C MET A 1 -4.13 -38.49 14.46
N PRO A 2 -3.77 -38.68 13.18
CA PRO A 2 -2.44 -38.32 12.72
C PRO A 2 -2.24 -36.81 13.00
N LYS A 3 -1.10 -36.43 13.57
CA LYS A 3 -0.76 -35.00 13.73
C LYS A 3 -0.74 -34.41 12.33
N LEU A 4 -1.68 -33.51 12.03
CA LEU A 4 -1.67 -32.72 10.79
C LEU A 4 -0.28 -32.08 10.67
N VAL A 5 0.46 -32.44 9.63
CA VAL A 5 1.78 -31.87 9.39
C VAL A 5 1.57 -30.40 9.06
N ARG A 6 2.08 -29.51 9.91
CA ARG A 6 1.96 -28.06 9.73
C ARG A 6 2.55 -27.67 8.38
N GLU A 7 1.76 -26.95 7.59
CA GLU A 7 2.22 -26.38 6.32
C GLU A 7 3.41 -25.45 6.55
N ARG A 8 4.30 -25.34 5.56
CA ARG A 8 5.45 -24.44 5.59
C ARG A 8 5.57 -23.76 4.24
N TRP A 9 6.19 -22.59 4.26
CA TRP A 9 6.58 -21.90 3.04
C TRP A 9 7.39 -22.81 2.11
N GLY A 10 7.08 -22.74 0.82
CA GLY A 10 7.76 -23.53 -0.21
C GLY A 10 9.19 -23.05 -0.43
N THR A 11 9.39 -21.73 -0.45
CA THR A 11 10.70 -21.11 -0.75
C THR A 11 10.97 -19.88 0.13
N LYS A 12 12.25 -19.53 0.31
CA LYS A 12 12.63 -18.29 1.01
C LYS A 12 12.10 -17.04 0.30
N LEU A 13 12.18 -17.04 -1.04
CA LEU A 13 11.66 -15.95 -1.86
C LEU A 13 10.15 -15.80 -1.70
N GLY A 14 9.41 -16.91 -1.66
CA GLY A 14 7.97 -16.90 -1.41
C GLY A 14 7.59 -16.28 -0.07
N VAL A 15 8.35 -16.54 1.00
CA VAL A 15 8.14 -15.86 2.29
C VAL A 15 8.33 -14.36 2.14
N ILE A 16 9.45 -13.95 1.56
CA ILE A 16 9.83 -12.54 1.44
C ILE A 16 8.77 -11.82 0.61
N LEU A 17 8.37 -12.37 -0.54
CA LEU A 17 7.35 -11.77 -1.39
C LEU A 17 5.96 -11.78 -0.75
N ALA A 18 5.60 -12.79 0.05
CA ALA A 18 4.34 -12.79 0.78
C ALA A 18 4.30 -11.74 1.88
N VAL A 19 5.36 -11.61 2.68
CA VAL A 19 5.42 -10.57 3.73
C VAL A 19 5.57 -9.18 3.10
N SER A 20 6.37 -9.02 2.05
CA SER A 20 6.41 -7.79 1.26
C SER A 20 5.03 -7.45 0.69
N GLY A 21 4.30 -8.44 0.16
CA GLY A 21 2.96 -8.21 -0.38
C GLY A 21 1.91 -7.87 0.67
N SER A 22 2.14 -8.24 1.93
CA SER A 22 1.32 -7.78 3.04
C SER A 22 1.60 -6.35 3.48
N ALA A 23 2.83 -5.86 3.24
CA ALA A 23 3.24 -4.50 3.55
C ALA A 23 2.93 -3.54 2.38
N VAL A 24 3.21 -3.97 1.14
CA VAL A 24 2.91 -3.25 -0.09
C VAL A 24 1.41 -3.34 -0.38
N GLY A 25 0.68 -2.33 0.07
CA GLY A 25 -0.74 -2.17 -0.15
C GLY A 25 -1.09 -0.83 -0.82
N LEU A 26 -2.39 -0.54 -0.83
CA LEU A 26 -2.92 0.75 -1.29
C LEU A 26 -2.28 1.95 -0.57
N GLY A 27 -1.90 1.77 0.69
CA GLY A 27 -1.29 2.82 1.52
C GLY A 27 0.05 3.33 0.98
N ASN A 28 0.89 2.46 0.43
CA ASN A 28 2.19 2.85 -0.13
C ASN A 28 2.00 3.81 -1.31
N PHE A 29 1.01 3.54 -2.15
CA PHE A 29 0.73 4.37 -3.31
C PHE A 29 -0.06 5.61 -2.98
N LEU A 30 -1.00 5.55 -2.04
CA LEU A 30 -1.91 6.68 -1.80
C LEU A 30 -1.49 7.53 -0.61
N ARG A 31 -1.15 6.89 0.51
CA ARG A 31 -0.95 7.59 1.78
C ARG A 31 0.43 8.23 1.86
N PHE A 32 1.49 7.54 1.43
CA PHE A 32 2.84 8.12 1.51
C PHE A 32 2.99 9.39 0.71
N PRO A 33 2.62 9.45 -0.58
CA PRO A 33 2.73 10.70 -1.35
C PRO A 33 1.86 11.81 -0.77
N THR A 34 0.71 11.46 -0.19
CA THR A 34 -0.14 12.40 0.56
C THR A 34 0.57 12.97 1.79
N GLU A 35 1.13 12.14 2.67
CA GLU A 35 1.81 12.61 3.87
C GLU A 35 3.11 13.35 3.54
N ALA A 36 3.89 12.83 2.60
CA ALA A 36 5.06 13.51 2.08
C ALA A 36 4.66 14.89 1.51
N GLY A 37 3.68 14.96 0.61
CA GLY A 37 3.20 16.22 0.03
C GLY A 37 2.77 17.26 1.06
N LYS A 38 1.97 16.86 2.06
CA LYS A 38 1.51 17.75 3.15
C LYS A 38 2.67 18.37 3.94
N PHE A 39 3.68 17.58 4.27
CA PHE A 39 4.78 18.00 5.14
C PHE A 39 6.03 18.49 4.37
N GLY A 40 5.89 18.88 3.10
CA GLY A 40 6.99 19.45 2.31
C GLY A 40 7.97 18.41 1.75
N ALA A 41 7.45 17.23 1.42
CA ALA A 41 8.04 16.08 0.75
C ALA A 41 9.49 15.78 1.15
N GLY A 42 10.49 16.44 0.55
CA GLY A 42 11.89 16.22 0.94
C GLY A 42 12.20 16.50 2.42
N ALA A 43 11.48 17.41 3.08
CA ALA A 43 11.61 17.59 4.53
C ALA A 43 11.05 16.40 5.33
N PHE A 44 9.93 15.83 4.89
CA PHE A 44 9.29 14.67 5.51
C PHE A 44 10.18 13.42 5.45
N MET A 45 11.04 13.33 4.42
CA MET A 45 11.92 12.18 4.26
C MET A 45 12.91 11.99 5.40
N ILE A 46 13.38 13.06 6.04
CA ILE A 46 14.36 12.94 7.13
C ILE A 46 13.72 12.24 8.35
N PRO A 47 12.63 12.76 8.96
CA PRO A 47 11.95 12.06 10.05
C PRO A 47 11.48 10.66 9.66
N TYR A 48 11.04 10.48 8.41
CA TYR A 48 10.59 9.18 7.90
C TYR A 48 11.71 8.13 7.93
N LEU A 49 12.87 8.45 7.35
CA LEU A 49 14.02 7.55 7.35
C LEU A 49 14.56 7.29 8.76
N VAL A 50 14.56 8.31 9.63
CA VAL A 50 14.94 8.15 11.04
C VAL A 50 13.98 7.19 11.75
N ALA A 51 12.67 7.39 11.61
CA ALA A 51 11.67 6.50 12.20
C ALA A 51 11.75 5.08 11.63
N LEU A 52 12.01 4.92 10.34
CA LEU A 52 12.19 3.63 9.68
C LEU A 52 13.37 2.87 10.28
N ILE A 53 14.53 3.52 10.43
CA ILE A 53 15.76 2.88 10.94
C ILE A 53 15.68 2.62 12.45
N VAL A 54 15.20 3.59 13.23
CA VAL A 54 15.23 3.53 14.70
C VAL A 54 14.06 2.73 15.27
N VAL A 55 12.91 2.72 14.58
CA VAL A 55 11.67 2.12 15.09
C VAL A 55 11.16 1.02 14.16
N GLY A 56 10.97 1.32 12.87
CA GLY A 56 10.38 0.40 11.90
C GLY A 56 11.12 -0.93 11.78
N ILE A 57 12.38 -0.90 11.34
CA ILE A 57 13.22 -2.10 11.13
C ILE A 57 13.38 -2.92 12.42
N PRO A 58 13.71 -2.33 13.59
CA PRO A 58 13.77 -3.09 14.84
C PRO A 58 12.46 -3.80 15.18
N LEU A 59 11.31 -3.14 15.00
CA LEU A 59 10.02 -3.76 15.29
C LEU A 59 9.67 -4.87 14.30
N VAL A 60 10.00 -4.71 13.02
CA VAL A 60 9.90 -5.80 12.03
C VAL A 60 10.69 -7.01 12.53
N TRP A 61 11.95 -6.85 12.93
CA TRP A 61 12.74 -7.97 13.44
C TRP A 61 12.16 -8.59 14.71
N VAL A 62 11.59 -7.78 15.61
CA VAL A 62 10.90 -8.29 16.81
C VAL A 62 9.72 -9.16 16.40
N GLU A 63 8.85 -8.71 15.50
CA GLU A 63 7.69 -9.51 15.08
C GLU A 63 8.08 -10.78 14.34
N TRP A 64 9.01 -10.70 13.40
CA TRP A 64 9.50 -11.88 12.69
C TRP A 64 10.11 -12.90 13.65
N THR A 65 10.84 -12.43 14.67
CA THR A 65 11.43 -13.30 15.69
C THR A 65 10.37 -13.93 16.57
N LEU A 66 9.39 -13.16 17.04
CA LEU A 66 8.29 -13.63 17.88
C LEU A 66 7.43 -14.65 17.14
N GLY A 67 7.04 -14.36 15.90
CA GLY A 67 6.23 -15.26 15.10
C GLY A 67 6.97 -16.56 14.82
N ARG A 68 8.23 -16.51 14.34
CA ARG A 68 9.07 -17.71 14.18
C ARG A 68 9.20 -18.50 15.48
N TYR A 69 9.37 -17.83 16.62
CA TYR A 69 9.47 -18.49 17.93
C TYR A 69 8.16 -19.22 18.29
N GLY A 70 7.02 -18.53 18.27
CA GLY A 70 5.71 -19.14 18.54
C GLY A 70 5.35 -20.26 17.56
N GLY A 71 5.82 -20.15 16.32
CA GLY A 71 5.75 -21.17 15.27
C GLY A 71 6.32 -22.54 15.70
N GLN A 72 7.41 -22.53 16.46
CA GLN A 72 8.07 -23.75 16.97
C GLN A 72 7.20 -24.53 17.97
N PHE A 73 6.28 -23.83 18.64
CA PHE A 73 5.34 -24.41 19.59
C PHE A 73 3.98 -24.75 18.95
N GLY A 74 3.85 -24.60 17.63
CA GLY A 74 2.60 -24.91 16.91
C GLY A 74 1.56 -23.78 16.94
N HIS A 75 1.95 -22.57 17.35
CA HIS A 75 1.06 -21.41 17.32
C HIS A 75 1.23 -20.61 16.01
N SER A 76 0.14 -20.05 15.51
CA SER A 76 0.13 -19.13 14.36
C SER A 76 -0.60 -17.83 14.62
N SER A 77 -1.37 -17.73 15.71
CA SER A 77 -2.12 -16.53 16.06
C SER A 77 -1.40 -15.71 17.13
N GLY A 78 -1.65 -14.40 17.16
CA GLY A 78 -1.12 -13.49 18.18
C GLY A 78 -1.26 -14.02 19.60
N PRO A 79 -2.46 -14.44 20.08
CA PRO A 79 -2.61 -14.97 21.44
C PRO A 79 -1.77 -16.22 21.69
N GLY A 80 -1.69 -17.13 20.72
CA GLY A 80 -0.90 -18.36 20.84
C GLY A 80 0.61 -18.08 20.88
N ILE A 81 1.10 -17.19 20.01
CA ILE A 81 2.51 -16.78 19.98
C ILE A 81 2.89 -16.13 21.30
N PHE A 82 2.07 -15.21 21.81
CA PHE A 82 2.34 -14.51 23.07
C PHE A 82 2.21 -15.43 24.30
N GLN A 83 1.35 -16.45 24.23
CA GLN A 83 1.26 -17.48 25.28
C GLN A 83 2.56 -18.29 25.43
N ALA A 84 3.30 -18.50 24.35
CA ALA A 84 4.57 -19.23 24.38
C ALA A 84 5.69 -18.46 25.11
N LEU A 85 5.55 -17.14 25.27
CA LEU A 85 6.57 -16.30 25.92
C LEU A 85 6.59 -16.53 27.44
N ARG A 86 7.61 -17.23 27.95
CA ARG A 86 7.77 -17.46 29.39
C ARG A 86 8.58 -16.36 30.06
N PRO A 87 8.28 -16.03 31.34
CA PRO A 87 7.23 -16.59 32.20
C PRO A 87 5.85 -15.91 32.07
N LYS A 88 5.78 -14.72 31.44
CA LYS A 88 4.59 -13.83 31.45
C LYS A 88 3.47 -14.18 30.44
N GLY A 89 3.60 -15.29 29.70
CA GLY A 89 2.71 -15.66 28.59
C GLY A 89 1.23 -15.76 28.94
N ARG A 90 0.89 -16.09 30.20
CA ARG A 90 -0.51 -16.13 30.67
C ARG A 90 -1.23 -14.79 30.58
N ILE A 91 -0.51 -13.68 30.74
CA ILE A 91 -1.05 -12.31 30.64
C ILE A 91 -0.89 -11.80 29.21
N LEU A 92 0.27 -12.04 28.61
CA LEU A 92 0.61 -11.56 27.26
C LEU A 92 -0.32 -12.10 26.17
N LYS A 93 -0.91 -13.29 26.33
CA LYS A 93 -1.89 -13.82 25.37
C LYS A 93 -3.08 -12.87 25.12
N TYR A 94 -3.47 -12.07 26.12
CA TYR A 94 -4.57 -11.11 25.99
C TYR A 94 -4.15 -9.89 25.17
N VAL A 95 -2.90 -9.45 25.30
CA VAL A 95 -2.32 -8.43 24.40
C VAL A 95 -2.30 -8.95 22.96
N GLY A 96 -1.95 -10.24 22.78
CA GLY A 96 -1.95 -10.89 21.48
C GLY A 96 -3.33 -10.94 20.79
N VAL A 97 -4.44 -10.69 21.47
CA VAL A 97 -5.78 -10.61 20.85
C VAL A 97 -5.89 -9.40 19.91
N MET A 98 -5.14 -8.32 20.20
CA MET A 98 -5.12 -7.13 19.33
C MET A 98 -4.63 -7.46 17.92
N ALA A 99 -3.71 -8.43 17.79
CA ALA A 99 -3.19 -8.94 16.52
C ALA A 99 -4.21 -9.78 15.73
N VAL A 100 -5.43 -9.98 16.25
CA VAL A 100 -6.56 -10.60 15.53
C VAL A 100 -7.64 -9.56 15.25
N PHE A 101 -7.97 -8.74 16.24
CA PHE A 101 -9.03 -7.74 16.11
C PHE A 101 -8.69 -6.63 15.10
N GLY A 102 -7.43 -6.15 15.09
CA GLY A 102 -6.99 -5.11 14.16
C GLY A 102 -7.19 -5.50 12.68
N PRO A 103 -6.61 -6.63 12.24
CA PRO A 103 -6.84 -7.16 10.90
C PRO A 103 -8.31 -7.37 10.57
N LEU A 104 -9.09 -7.95 11.49
CA LEU A 104 -10.52 -8.18 11.26
C LEU A 104 -11.30 -6.88 11.03
N ALA A 105 -11.01 -5.84 11.81
CA ALA A 105 -11.62 -4.53 11.63
C ALA A 105 -11.26 -3.92 10.27
N ILE A 106 -9.99 -4.03 9.85
CA ILE A 106 -9.53 -3.52 8.56
C ILE A 106 -10.19 -4.28 7.40
N PHE A 107 -10.23 -5.61 7.48
CA PHE A 107 -10.82 -6.44 6.43
C PHE A 107 -12.28 -6.08 6.15
N SER A 108 -13.04 -5.68 7.17
CA SER A 108 -14.47 -5.32 7.05
C SER A 108 -14.77 -4.23 6.00
N TYR A 109 -13.81 -3.33 5.75
CA TYR A 109 -13.96 -2.28 4.73
C TYR A 109 -12.91 -2.38 3.61
N TYR A 110 -11.73 -2.95 3.88
CA TYR A 110 -10.61 -2.93 2.93
C TYR A 110 -10.93 -3.71 1.66
N CYS A 111 -11.60 -4.86 1.76
CA CYS A 111 -12.03 -5.65 0.60
C CYS A 111 -13.01 -4.87 -0.31
N TYR A 112 -13.82 -3.96 0.27
CA TYR A 112 -14.67 -3.08 -0.53
C TYR A 112 -13.85 -2.02 -1.27
N ILE A 113 -12.86 -1.39 -0.61
CA ILE A 113 -11.95 -0.43 -1.26
C ILE A 113 -11.13 -1.10 -2.37
N GLU A 114 -10.65 -2.32 -2.14
CA GLU A 114 -9.97 -3.14 -3.15
C GLU A 114 -10.86 -3.31 -4.39
N SER A 115 -12.15 -3.57 -4.22
CA SER A 115 -13.07 -3.69 -5.36
C SER A 115 -13.25 -2.40 -6.18
N TRP A 116 -13.04 -1.22 -5.56
CA TRP A 116 -13.06 0.05 -6.28
C TRP A 116 -11.92 0.12 -7.28
N THR A 117 -10.74 -0.35 -6.90
CA THR A 117 -9.57 -0.38 -7.79
C THR A 117 -9.79 -1.33 -8.97
N LEU A 118 -10.43 -2.47 -8.75
CA LEU A 118 -10.84 -3.35 -9.84
C LEU A 118 -11.83 -2.65 -10.78
N GLY A 119 -12.87 -2.01 -10.24
CA GLY A 119 -13.86 -1.27 -11.02
C GLY A 119 -13.25 -0.15 -11.86
N TYR A 120 -12.43 0.69 -11.25
CA TYR A 120 -11.75 1.78 -11.94
C TYR A 120 -10.74 1.28 -12.97
N SER A 121 -10.09 0.14 -12.76
CA SER A 121 -9.22 -0.47 -13.78
C SER A 121 -10.03 -0.84 -15.02
N ILE A 122 -11.17 -1.51 -14.85
CA ILE A 122 -12.07 -1.90 -15.94
C ILE A 122 -12.62 -0.65 -16.63
N PHE A 123 -13.10 0.33 -15.86
CA PHE A 123 -13.65 1.56 -16.42
C PHE A 123 -12.63 2.39 -17.21
N SER A 124 -11.37 2.37 -16.77
CA SER A 124 -10.27 3.02 -17.50
C SER A 124 -10.04 2.38 -18.86
N ILE A 125 -9.95 1.05 -18.95
CA ILE A 125 -9.62 0.38 -20.22
C ILE A 125 -10.79 0.37 -21.22
N ILE A 126 -12.03 0.33 -20.74
CA ILE A 126 -13.22 0.38 -21.61
C ILE A 126 -13.68 1.81 -21.93
N GLY A 127 -12.95 2.83 -21.48
CA GLY A 127 -13.25 4.23 -21.77
C GLY A 127 -14.53 4.77 -21.12
N LYS A 128 -14.88 4.28 -19.93
CA LYS A 128 -16.03 4.77 -19.14
C LYS A 128 -15.68 5.82 -18.09
N MET A 129 -14.40 6.20 -18.01
CA MET A 129 -13.97 7.31 -17.15
C MET A 129 -14.47 8.64 -17.72
N PRO A 130 -14.85 9.62 -16.88
CA PRO A 130 -15.24 10.94 -17.34
C PRO A 130 -14.17 11.59 -18.22
N GLU A 131 -14.57 12.14 -19.36
CA GLU A 131 -13.69 12.98 -20.17
C GLU A 131 -13.54 14.35 -19.50
N VAL A 132 -12.29 14.76 -19.27
CA VAL A 132 -11.92 16.04 -18.67
C VAL A 132 -10.93 16.76 -19.58
N ALA A 133 -11.26 18.00 -19.95
CA ALA A 133 -10.43 18.80 -20.86
C ALA A 133 -9.30 19.56 -20.14
N SER A 134 -9.45 19.84 -18.84
CA SER A 134 -8.47 20.56 -18.04
C SER A 134 -8.62 20.27 -16.54
N ALA A 135 -7.67 20.72 -15.73
CA ALA A 135 -7.74 20.63 -14.27
C ALA A 135 -8.96 21.36 -13.67
N ALA A 136 -9.53 22.35 -14.37
CA ALA A 136 -10.73 23.06 -13.93
C ALA A 136 -12.00 22.18 -13.95
N GLU A 137 -11.96 21.03 -14.62
CA GLU A 137 -13.07 20.06 -14.65
C GLU A 137 -12.92 18.95 -13.60
N ALA A 138 -12.10 19.17 -12.56
CA ALA A 138 -11.91 18.21 -11.46
C ALA A 138 -13.22 17.75 -10.80
N ASP A 139 -14.22 18.64 -10.75
CA ASP A 139 -15.55 18.33 -10.20
C ASP A 139 -16.23 17.17 -10.93
N LYS A 140 -16.00 16.97 -12.24
CA LYS A 140 -16.57 15.82 -12.98
C LYS A 140 -16.03 14.50 -12.43
N MET A 141 -14.75 14.46 -12.10
CA MET A 141 -14.10 13.27 -11.57
C MET A 141 -14.48 13.03 -10.10
N THR A 142 -14.60 14.10 -9.31
CA THR A 142 -15.14 14.04 -7.94
C THR A 142 -16.57 13.51 -7.94
N ASN A 143 -17.46 14.05 -8.76
CA ASN A 143 -18.85 13.60 -8.87
C ASN A 143 -18.93 12.14 -9.31
N PHE A 144 -18.11 11.74 -10.28
CA PHE A 144 -18.03 10.33 -10.69
C PHE A 144 -17.63 9.42 -9.54
N TRP A 145 -16.64 9.81 -8.73
CA TRP A 145 -16.26 9.06 -7.54
C TRP A 145 -17.37 8.99 -6.50
N MET A 146 -18.04 10.11 -6.21
CA MET A 146 -19.16 10.16 -5.26
C MET A 146 -20.36 9.32 -5.71
N GLN A 147 -20.66 9.32 -7.00
CA GLN A 147 -21.66 8.43 -7.62
C GLN A 147 -21.24 6.97 -7.53
N TYR A 148 -19.96 6.66 -7.79
CA TYR A 148 -19.42 5.30 -7.65
C TYR A 148 -19.55 4.78 -6.22
N LEU A 149 -19.30 5.64 -5.22
CA LEU A 149 -19.46 5.30 -3.81
C LEU A 149 -20.93 5.16 -3.38
N GLY A 150 -21.88 5.57 -4.23
CA GLY A 150 -23.31 5.61 -3.89
C GLY A 150 -23.68 6.71 -2.90
N VAL A 151 -22.82 7.73 -2.74
CA VAL A 151 -23.12 8.91 -1.92
C VAL A 151 -23.99 9.89 -2.71
N GLU A 152 -23.77 9.98 -4.02
CA GLU A 152 -24.59 10.76 -4.94
C GLU A 152 -25.38 9.85 -5.90
N GLU A 153 -26.51 10.37 -6.39
CA GLU A 153 -27.32 9.68 -7.39
C GLU A 153 -26.63 9.69 -8.76
N GLY A 154 -26.73 8.57 -9.50
CA GLY A 154 -26.19 8.43 -10.85
C GLY A 154 -25.26 7.24 -11.04
N GLY A 155 -24.73 6.68 -9.95
CA GLY A 155 -23.92 5.46 -9.98
C GLY A 155 -24.74 4.17 -10.03
N SER A 156 -24.14 3.11 -10.56
CA SER A 156 -24.74 1.76 -10.56
C SER A 156 -24.31 0.98 -9.32
N PHE A 157 -25.12 1.03 -8.26
CA PHE A 157 -24.93 0.22 -7.05
C PHE A 157 -24.78 -1.29 -7.37
N VAL A 158 -25.53 -1.78 -8.36
CA VAL A 158 -25.46 -3.18 -8.80
C VAL A 158 -24.06 -3.50 -9.34
N THR A 159 -23.47 -2.62 -10.14
CA THR A 159 -22.15 -2.84 -10.71
C THR A 159 -21.06 -2.83 -9.64
N THR A 160 -21.08 -1.86 -8.73
CA THR A 160 -20.08 -1.78 -7.65
C THR A 160 -20.20 -2.96 -6.68
N TYR A 161 -21.43 -3.40 -6.38
CA TYR A 161 -21.66 -4.57 -5.55
C TYR A 161 -21.21 -5.88 -6.22
N ILE A 162 -21.45 -6.06 -7.52
CA ILE A 162 -20.96 -7.23 -8.27
C ILE A 162 -19.43 -7.28 -8.26
N LEU A 163 -18.76 -6.14 -8.48
CA LEU A 163 -17.30 -6.06 -8.42
C LEU A 163 -16.78 -6.40 -7.02
N PHE A 164 -17.44 -5.93 -5.97
CA PHE A 164 -17.14 -6.34 -4.60
C PHE A 164 -17.27 -7.85 -4.40
N LEU A 165 -18.36 -8.47 -4.87
CA LEU A 165 -18.52 -9.92 -4.77
C LEU A 165 -17.43 -10.69 -5.52
N ILE A 166 -17.04 -10.22 -6.71
CA ILE A 166 -15.93 -10.81 -7.48
C ILE A 166 -14.63 -10.72 -6.69
N THR A 167 -14.27 -9.53 -6.20
CA THR A 167 -13.08 -9.31 -5.38
C THR A 167 -13.07 -10.16 -4.11
N PHE A 168 -14.21 -10.23 -3.42
CA PHE A 168 -14.37 -11.06 -2.22
C PHE A 168 -14.14 -12.55 -2.54
N VAL A 169 -14.75 -13.07 -3.61
CA VAL A 169 -14.58 -14.46 -4.03
C VAL A 169 -13.13 -14.73 -4.43
N VAL A 170 -12.45 -13.82 -5.13
CA VAL A 170 -11.04 -13.95 -5.46
C VAL A 170 -10.20 -14.14 -4.19
N ASN A 171 -10.37 -13.27 -3.19
CA ASN A 171 -9.64 -13.38 -1.92
C ASN A 171 -9.91 -14.69 -1.20
N ILE A 172 -11.18 -15.11 -1.08
CA ILE A 172 -11.54 -16.38 -0.44
C ILE A 172 -10.96 -17.59 -1.19
N VAL A 173 -10.97 -17.58 -2.52
CA VAL A 173 -10.40 -18.67 -3.34
C VAL A 173 -8.88 -18.77 -3.12
N VAL A 174 -8.17 -17.65 -3.04
CA VAL A 174 -6.73 -17.66 -2.75
C VAL A 174 -6.46 -18.27 -1.38
N ILE A 175 -7.21 -17.86 -0.36
CA ILE A 175 -7.05 -18.36 1.01
C ILE A 175 -7.43 -19.84 1.10
N TYR A 176 -8.46 -20.28 0.37
CA TYR A 176 -8.90 -21.68 0.32
C TYR A 176 -7.78 -22.63 -0.12
N PHE A 177 -6.91 -22.21 -1.04
CA PHE A 177 -5.74 -23.00 -1.47
C PHE A 177 -4.57 -22.99 -0.47
N GLY A 178 -4.72 -22.34 0.68
CA GLY A 178 -3.74 -22.33 1.76
C GLY A 178 -2.48 -21.53 1.45
N LEU A 179 -1.45 -21.73 2.28
CA LEU A 179 -0.25 -20.88 2.29
C LEU A 179 0.57 -21.05 1.00
N ARG A 180 0.90 -22.30 0.64
CA ARG A 180 1.76 -22.61 -0.51
C ARG A 180 0.97 -22.69 -1.81
N GLY A 181 -0.27 -23.18 -1.75
CA GLY A 181 -1.12 -23.38 -2.92
C GLY A 181 -1.77 -22.10 -3.43
N GLY A 182 -2.05 -21.15 -2.53
CA GLY A 182 -2.70 -19.86 -2.81
C GLY A 182 -1.78 -18.68 -2.59
N ILE A 183 -1.58 -18.28 -1.32
CA ILE A 183 -0.91 -17.02 -0.94
C ILE A 183 0.47 -16.87 -1.59
N GLU A 184 1.35 -17.86 -1.43
CA GLU A 184 2.71 -17.81 -2.00
C GLU A 184 2.69 -17.65 -3.53
N LYS A 185 1.78 -18.34 -4.24
CA LYS A 185 1.69 -18.23 -5.70
C LYS A 185 1.19 -16.87 -6.15
N VAL A 186 0.17 -16.35 -5.48
CA VAL A 186 -0.39 -15.03 -5.80
C VAL A 186 0.65 -13.96 -5.54
N CYS A 187 1.30 -13.95 -4.38
CA CYS A 187 2.33 -12.95 -4.08
C CYS A 187 3.56 -13.06 -5.01
N ASN A 188 3.98 -14.28 -5.37
CA ASN A 188 5.08 -14.48 -6.33
C ASN A 188 4.77 -13.92 -7.73
N PHE A 189 3.49 -13.80 -8.10
CA PHE A 189 3.07 -13.20 -9.35
C PHE A 189 2.77 -11.70 -9.20
N ALA A 190 1.95 -11.34 -8.22
CA ALA A 190 1.40 -10.01 -8.03
C ALA A 190 2.48 -8.98 -7.71
N LEU A 191 3.46 -9.29 -6.86
CA LEU A 191 4.50 -8.32 -6.44
C LEU A 191 5.45 -7.96 -7.58
N PRO A 192 6.05 -8.94 -8.30
CA PRO A 192 6.85 -8.60 -9.47
C PRO A 192 6.04 -7.84 -10.54
N THR A 193 4.78 -8.24 -10.77
CA THR A 193 3.89 -7.56 -11.72
C THR A 193 3.65 -6.12 -11.29
N LEU A 194 3.30 -5.89 -10.03
CA LEU A 194 3.10 -4.56 -9.46
C LEU A 194 4.35 -3.68 -9.62
N LEU A 195 5.54 -4.20 -9.34
CA LEU A 195 6.79 -3.46 -9.52
C LEU A 195 7.03 -3.08 -10.98
N VAL A 196 6.80 -4.01 -11.91
CA VAL A 196 6.94 -3.74 -13.35
C VAL A 196 5.95 -2.66 -13.80
N LEU A 197 4.69 -2.76 -13.40
CA LEU A 197 3.66 -1.77 -13.71
C LEU A 197 3.97 -0.39 -13.12
N GLY A 198 4.46 -0.36 -11.88
CA GLY A 198 4.90 0.87 -11.22
C GLY A 198 6.10 1.51 -11.92
N ILE A 199 7.07 0.72 -12.40
CA ILE A 199 8.19 1.24 -13.21
C ILE A 199 7.69 1.82 -14.53
N ILE A 200 6.76 1.14 -15.23
CA ILE A 200 6.18 1.65 -16.47
C ILE A 200 5.49 3.01 -16.23
N LEU A 201 4.71 3.13 -15.15
CA LEU A 201 4.07 4.40 -14.78
C LEU A 201 5.07 5.48 -14.40
N ALA A 202 6.09 5.15 -13.61
CA ALA A 202 7.14 6.10 -13.25
C ALA A 202 7.85 6.62 -14.50
N VAL A 203 8.27 5.74 -15.41
CA VAL A 203 8.88 6.14 -16.69
C VAL A 203 7.93 7.00 -17.50
N ARG A 204 6.64 6.66 -17.56
CA ARG A 204 5.65 7.48 -18.28
C ARG A 204 5.56 8.88 -17.70
N VAL A 205 5.40 9.02 -16.38
CA VAL A 205 5.31 10.32 -15.71
C VAL A 205 6.58 11.13 -15.91
N LEU A 206 7.75 10.51 -15.78
CA LEU A 206 9.04 11.18 -15.92
C LEU A 206 9.35 11.61 -17.37
N THR A 207 8.67 11.03 -18.36
CA THR A 207 8.79 11.40 -19.78
C THR A 207 7.67 12.29 -20.28
N LEU A 208 6.76 12.74 -19.40
CA LEU A 208 5.76 13.72 -19.79
C LEU A 208 6.42 15.05 -20.15
N PRO A 209 5.86 15.77 -21.14
CA PRO A 209 6.30 17.13 -21.41
C PRO A 209 6.08 18.03 -20.18
N PRO A 210 6.84 19.13 -20.05
CA PRO A 210 6.53 20.15 -19.06
C PRO A 210 5.07 20.60 -19.18
N GLY A 211 4.46 20.95 -18.04
CA GLY A 211 3.12 21.51 -17.97
C GLY A 211 3.05 22.93 -18.54
N GLU A 212 2.05 23.71 -18.10
CA GLU A 212 1.84 25.08 -18.59
C GLU A 212 3.06 25.99 -18.36
N GLU A 213 3.78 25.77 -17.25
CA GLU A 213 5.04 26.45 -16.96
C GLU A 213 6.25 25.55 -17.27
N PRO A 214 7.36 26.09 -17.84
CA PRO A 214 8.59 25.31 -18.06
C PRO A 214 9.18 24.70 -16.77
N SER A 215 8.91 25.34 -15.63
CA SER A 215 9.25 24.87 -14.28
C SER A 215 8.43 23.66 -13.85
N ALA A 216 7.22 23.46 -14.39
CA ALA A 216 6.34 22.33 -14.11
C ALA A 216 6.79 21.07 -14.87
N ASN A 217 7.99 20.58 -14.58
CA ASN A 217 8.57 19.40 -15.22
C ASN A 217 8.89 18.31 -14.19
N ALA A 218 9.07 17.08 -14.69
CA ALA A 218 9.33 15.90 -13.87
C ALA A 218 10.56 16.03 -12.96
N VAL A 219 11.63 16.68 -13.44
CA VAL A 219 12.88 16.85 -12.68
C VAL A 219 12.66 17.76 -11.48
N ASN A 220 11.92 18.85 -11.64
CA ASN A 220 11.57 19.73 -10.54
C ASN A 220 10.58 19.08 -9.57
N GLY A 221 9.66 18.25 -10.06
CA GLY A 221 8.79 17.43 -9.21
C GLY A 221 9.56 16.41 -8.37
N LEU A 222 10.55 15.74 -8.95
CA LEU A 222 11.49 14.92 -8.18
C LEU A 222 12.33 15.77 -7.22
N GLY A 223 12.74 16.96 -7.64
CA GLY A 223 13.38 17.95 -6.78
C GLY A 223 12.53 18.28 -5.56
N TYR A 224 11.22 18.48 -5.72
CA TYR A 224 10.31 18.68 -4.59
C TYR A 224 10.25 17.47 -3.66
N LEU A 225 10.26 16.25 -4.20
CA LEU A 225 10.29 15.01 -3.41
C LEU A 225 11.57 14.83 -2.60
N TRP A 226 12.74 15.20 -3.15
CA TRP A 226 14.04 14.85 -2.58
C TRP A 226 14.80 16.02 -1.95
N ASN A 227 14.52 17.28 -2.33
CA ASN A 227 15.20 18.45 -1.79
C ASN A 227 14.71 18.77 -0.38
N GLN A 228 15.65 18.87 0.56
CA GLN A 228 15.34 18.99 1.97
C GLN A 228 15.11 20.45 2.37
N ASP A 229 14.02 20.69 3.10
CA ASP A 229 13.78 21.94 3.81
C ASP A 229 13.91 21.72 5.33
N PHE A 230 15.11 21.98 5.85
CA PHE A 230 15.42 21.81 7.26
C PHE A 230 14.61 22.72 8.18
N SER A 231 14.01 23.80 7.66
CA SER A 231 13.20 24.71 8.48
C SER A 231 11.95 24.03 9.04
N LYS A 232 11.38 23.08 8.28
CA LYS A 232 10.18 22.30 8.65
C LYS A 232 10.45 21.26 9.74
N LEU A 233 11.70 20.86 9.97
CA LEU A 233 12.03 19.86 11.00
C LEU A 233 11.79 20.34 12.44
N LYS A 234 11.61 21.64 12.63
CA LYS A 234 11.25 22.24 13.93
C LYS A 234 9.80 21.93 14.34
N ASP A 235 8.94 21.61 13.39
CA ASP A 235 7.56 21.25 13.67
C ASP A 235 7.49 19.81 14.20
N PRO A 236 7.02 19.56 15.43
CA PRO A 236 6.87 18.20 15.94
C PRO A 236 5.88 17.34 15.15
N GLN A 237 4.93 17.96 14.43
CA GLN A 237 3.92 17.23 13.68
C GLN A 237 4.50 16.39 12.55
N ILE A 238 5.58 16.86 11.90
CA ILE A 238 6.25 16.11 10.82
C ILE A 238 6.85 14.80 11.34
N TRP A 239 7.38 14.79 12.57
CA TRP A 239 7.96 13.62 13.21
C TRP A 239 6.88 12.63 13.60
N LEU A 240 5.76 13.11 14.14
CA LEU A 240 4.62 12.28 14.50
C LEU A 240 4.00 11.63 13.25
N ALA A 241 3.79 12.40 12.19
CA ALA A 241 3.26 11.91 10.93
C ALA A 241 4.18 10.88 10.28
N ALA A 242 5.49 11.15 10.25
CA ALA A 242 6.49 10.24 9.70
C ALA A 242 6.59 8.93 10.48
N ALA A 243 6.62 9.00 11.82
CA ALA A 243 6.61 7.81 12.66
C ALA A 243 5.33 7.00 12.42
N GLY A 244 4.16 7.67 12.41
CA GLY A 244 2.89 7.05 12.09
C GLY A 244 2.93 6.31 10.75
N GLN A 245 3.40 6.97 9.68
CA GLN A 245 3.51 6.37 8.36
C GLN A 245 4.33 5.07 8.37
N VAL A 246 5.49 5.05 9.06
CA VAL A 246 6.34 3.86 9.20
C VAL A 246 5.62 2.69 9.86
N PHE A 247 4.81 2.94 10.91
CA PHE A 247 4.03 1.88 11.55
C PHE A 247 2.99 1.27 10.59
N PHE A 248 2.27 2.14 9.88
CA PHE A 248 1.19 1.69 9.00
C PHE A 248 1.71 1.02 7.73
N THR A 249 2.81 1.52 7.15
CA THR A 249 3.34 0.95 5.90
C THR A 249 3.98 -0.42 6.11
N LEU A 250 4.75 -0.60 7.18
CA LEU A 250 5.34 -1.90 7.49
C LEU A 250 4.33 -2.89 8.08
N SER A 251 3.08 -2.47 8.31
CA SER A 251 2.02 -3.26 8.95
C SER A 251 2.45 -3.87 10.30
N VAL A 252 3.33 -3.16 11.01
CA VAL A 252 3.85 -3.57 12.31
C VAL A 252 2.78 -3.35 13.37
N GLY A 253 2.63 -4.31 14.27
CA GLY A 253 1.65 -4.33 15.36
C GLY A 253 0.32 -4.95 14.96
N MET A 254 0.11 -5.26 13.67
CA MET A 254 -1.16 -5.80 13.16
C MET A 254 -1.28 -7.31 13.31
N GLY A 255 -0.19 -8.05 13.49
CA GLY A 255 -0.23 -9.51 13.64
C GLY A 255 -0.04 -10.32 12.36
N VAL A 256 0.00 -9.65 11.21
CA VAL A 256 0.21 -10.29 9.90
C VAL A 256 1.62 -10.88 9.82
N ILE A 257 2.65 -10.09 10.14
CA ILE A 257 4.04 -10.54 10.18
C ILE A 257 4.22 -11.67 11.20
N LEU A 258 3.62 -11.55 12.39
CA LEU A 258 3.62 -12.60 13.41
C LEU A 258 3.08 -13.92 12.86
N THR A 259 1.95 -13.87 12.16
CA THR A 259 1.29 -15.04 11.58
C THR A 259 2.15 -15.66 10.47
N TYR A 260 2.62 -14.88 9.51
CA TYR A 260 3.43 -15.36 8.38
C TYR A 260 4.78 -15.92 8.82
N SER A 261 5.47 -15.23 9.72
CA SER A 261 6.77 -15.70 10.22
C SER A 261 6.65 -16.95 11.11
N SER A 262 5.46 -17.27 11.64
CA SER A 262 5.23 -18.51 12.40
C SER A 262 5.36 -19.80 11.57
N TYR A 263 5.28 -19.69 10.24
CA TYR A 263 5.47 -20.81 9.30
C TYR A 263 6.93 -20.99 8.85
N LEU A 264 7.86 -20.17 9.35
CA LEU A 264 9.29 -20.30 9.10
C LEU A 264 9.90 -21.51 9.79
N ARG A 265 11.04 -21.96 9.26
CA ARG A 265 11.88 -22.99 9.90
C ARG A 265 12.76 -22.35 10.96
N GLN A 266 13.19 -23.15 11.94
CA GLN A 266 14.08 -22.69 13.02
C GLN A 266 15.39 -22.08 12.52
N ARG A 267 15.89 -22.53 11.35
CA ARG A 267 17.15 -22.08 10.75
C ARG A 267 16.99 -20.94 9.74
N ASP A 268 15.76 -20.48 9.48
CA ASP A 268 15.54 -19.40 8.52
C ASP A 268 15.94 -18.06 9.14
N ASP A 269 16.64 -17.21 8.38
CA ASP A 269 17.13 -15.92 8.84
C ASP A 269 16.00 -14.89 8.86
N VAL A 270 15.62 -14.44 10.05
CA VAL A 270 14.57 -13.43 10.26
C VAL A 270 15.08 -12.00 10.06
N ALA A 271 16.36 -11.75 10.28
CA ALA A 271 16.92 -10.41 10.14
C ALA A 271 17.03 -10.05 8.67
N LEU A 272 17.61 -10.95 7.87
CA LEU A 272 17.71 -10.78 6.43
C LEU A 272 16.33 -10.74 5.78
N SER A 273 15.45 -11.72 6.07
CA SER A 273 14.12 -11.78 5.45
C SER A 273 13.26 -10.57 5.84
N GLY A 274 13.30 -10.16 7.10
CA GLY A 274 12.60 -8.96 7.58
C GLY A 274 13.13 -7.68 6.94
N LEU A 275 14.45 -7.53 6.84
CA LEU A 275 15.05 -6.35 6.21
C LEU A 275 14.74 -6.29 4.71
N THR A 276 14.90 -7.40 3.97
CA THR A 276 14.56 -7.45 2.54
C THR A 276 13.08 -7.14 2.32
N SER A 277 12.20 -7.67 3.18
CA SER A 277 10.77 -7.39 3.09
C SER A 277 10.45 -5.91 3.30
N ALA A 278 11.04 -5.29 4.32
CA ALA A 278 10.90 -3.86 4.59
C ALA A 278 11.47 -3.02 3.44
N THR A 279 12.67 -3.33 2.93
CA THR A 279 13.25 -2.59 1.81
C THR A 279 12.41 -2.69 0.53
N ALA A 280 11.82 -3.86 0.23
CA ALA A 280 10.92 -4.01 -0.91
C ALA A 280 9.65 -3.15 -0.75
N ASN A 281 9.13 -3.04 0.48
CA ASN A 281 8.03 -2.14 0.82
C ASN A 281 8.40 -0.67 0.54
N GLU A 282 9.53 -0.23 1.09
CA GLU A 282 10.03 1.15 0.92
C GLU A 282 10.35 1.48 -0.54
N PHE A 283 10.80 0.50 -1.32
CA PHE A 283 11.02 0.71 -2.75
C PHE A 283 9.69 0.99 -3.48
N ALA A 284 8.63 0.23 -3.19
CA ALA A 284 7.33 0.49 -3.79
C ALA A 284 6.75 1.85 -3.36
N GLU A 285 6.91 2.20 -2.08
CA GLU A 285 6.37 3.44 -1.51
C GLU A 285 7.16 4.68 -1.87
N VAL A 286 8.42 4.73 -1.47
CA VAL A 286 9.24 5.95 -1.58
C VAL A 286 9.70 6.14 -3.02
N VAL A 287 10.16 5.07 -3.67
CA VAL A 287 10.71 5.17 -5.03
C VAL A 287 9.61 5.18 -6.07
N LEU A 288 8.73 4.17 -6.11
CA LEU A 288 7.71 4.10 -7.16
C LEU A 288 6.57 5.08 -6.92
N ALA A 289 5.86 5.00 -5.79
CA ALA A 289 4.71 5.88 -5.57
C ALA A 289 5.11 7.36 -5.49
N GLY A 290 6.20 7.68 -4.77
CA GLY A 290 6.77 9.03 -4.73
C GLY A 290 7.08 9.57 -6.14
N SER A 291 7.78 8.80 -6.97
CA SER A 291 8.15 9.25 -8.34
C SER A 291 6.99 9.25 -9.34
N ILE A 292 5.90 8.55 -9.07
CA ILE A 292 4.69 8.61 -9.88
C ILE A 292 3.88 9.85 -9.50
N ILE A 293 3.50 9.98 -8.23
CA ILE A 293 2.45 10.92 -7.85
C ILE A 293 2.97 12.34 -7.67
N ILE A 294 4.12 12.52 -7.00
CA ILE A 294 4.62 13.86 -6.71
C ILE A 294 5.02 14.58 -8.00
N PRO A 295 5.81 13.99 -8.93
CA PRO A 295 6.09 14.62 -10.21
C PRO A 295 4.84 14.82 -11.07
N ALA A 296 3.90 13.87 -11.08
CA ALA A 296 2.64 14.05 -11.81
C ALA A 296 1.85 15.26 -11.25
N ALA A 297 1.69 15.37 -9.93
CA ALA A 297 1.03 16.53 -9.32
C ALA A 297 1.76 17.84 -9.68
N PHE A 298 3.09 17.85 -9.65
CA PHE A 298 3.90 19.02 -9.97
C PHE A 298 3.79 19.47 -11.44
N ILE A 299 3.67 18.52 -12.38
CA ILE A 299 3.50 18.81 -13.81
C ILE A 299 2.10 19.39 -14.09
N PHE A 300 1.05 18.80 -13.52
CA PHE A 300 -0.33 19.12 -13.88
C PHE A 300 -0.94 20.27 -13.09
N PHE A 301 -0.48 20.52 -11.87
CA PHE A 301 -1.01 21.58 -11.01
C PHE A 301 -0.01 22.72 -10.76
N GLY A 302 1.14 22.64 -11.42
CA GLY A 302 2.17 23.66 -11.40
C GLY A 302 3.20 23.47 -10.28
N PRO A 303 4.30 24.25 -10.34
CA PRO A 303 5.46 24.06 -9.51
C PRO A 303 5.31 24.65 -8.10
N ASN A 304 4.20 25.32 -7.81
CA ASN A 304 3.97 25.96 -6.53
C ASN A 304 3.81 24.88 -5.44
N PRO A 305 4.70 24.85 -4.42
CA PRO A 305 4.59 23.90 -3.31
C PRO A 305 3.24 23.94 -2.58
N ALA A 306 2.54 25.07 -2.61
CA ALA A 306 1.21 25.20 -2.02
C ALA A 306 0.15 24.39 -2.78
N ALA A 307 0.22 24.35 -4.12
CA ALA A 307 -0.71 23.59 -4.94
C ALA A 307 -0.56 22.07 -4.69
N VAL A 308 0.68 21.58 -4.62
CA VAL A 308 0.96 20.17 -4.30
C VAL A 308 0.48 19.82 -2.89
N GLN A 309 0.69 20.71 -1.91
CA GLN A 309 0.20 20.54 -0.54
C GLN A 309 -1.33 20.52 -0.45
N GLU A 310 -2.02 21.37 -1.22
CA GLU A 310 -3.48 21.42 -1.26
C GLU A 310 -4.07 20.10 -1.77
N ILE A 311 -3.52 19.59 -2.88
CA ILE A 311 -3.94 18.29 -3.45
C ILE A 311 -3.67 17.16 -2.47
N ALA A 312 -2.49 17.14 -1.85
CA ALA A 312 -2.17 16.16 -0.83
C ALA A 312 -3.13 16.26 0.37
N SER A 313 -3.58 17.46 0.72
CA SER A 313 -4.52 17.72 1.80
C SER A 313 -5.96 17.31 1.48
N SER A 314 -6.32 17.14 0.20
CA SER A 314 -7.63 16.59 -0.22
C SER A 314 -7.86 15.13 0.22
N GLY A 315 -6.79 14.42 0.61
CA GLY A 315 -6.84 13.07 1.17
C GLY A 315 -6.35 12.00 0.21
N SER A 316 -5.89 10.87 0.78
CA SER A 316 -5.21 9.80 0.03
C SER A 316 -6.10 9.15 -1.04
N PHE A 317 -7.40 8.98 -0.76
CA PHE A 317 -8.34 8.42 -1.73
C PHE A 317 -8.71 9.40 -2.83
N SER A 318 -8.87 10.69 -2.51
CA SER A 318 -9.05 11.73 -3.52
C SER A 318 -7.86 11.74 -4.50
N LEU A 319 -6.64 11.67 -3.98
CA LEU A 319 -5.44 11.59 -4.81
C LEU A 319 -5.47 10.38 -5.77
N GLY A 320 -5.85 9.20 -5.27
CA GLY A 320 -5.89 7.97 -6.07
C GLY A 320 -7.05 7.85 -7.07
N PHE A 321 -8.24 8.33 -6.70
CA PHE A 321 -9.50 8.09 -7.43
C PHE A 321 -10.07 9.33 -8.12
N VAL A 322 -9.53 10.52 -7.82
CA VAL A 322 -9.91 11.78 -8.47
C VAL A 322 -8.72 12.37 -9.21
N THR A 323 -7.63 12.67 -8.49
CA THR A 323 -6.49 13.40 -9.07
C THR A 323 -5.74 12.60 -10.13
N MET A 324 -5.32 11.37 -9.82
CA MET A 324 -4.58 10.54 -10.78
C MET A 324 -5.39 10.22 -12.05
N PRO A 325 -6.68 9.84 -11.98
CA PRO A 325 -7.52 9.70 -13.16
C PRO A 325 -7.62 10.97 -13.99
N LEU A 326 -7.79 12.12 -13.35
CA LEU A 326 -7.84 13.41 -14.03
C LEU A 326 -6.55 13.68 -14.81
N ILE A 327 -5.39 13.37 -14.22
CA ILE A 327 -4.09 13.45 -14.90
C ILE A 327 -4.05 12.50 -16.11
N PHE A 328 -4.48 11.25 -15.94
CA PHE A 328 -4.43 10.27 -17.03
C PHE A 328 -5.31 10.64 -18.22
N GLN A 329 -6.47 11.27 -17.99
CA GLN A 329 -7.33 11.74 -19.09
C GLN A 329 -6.68 12.84 -19.94
N GLN A 330 -5.67 13.54 -19.41
CA GLN A 330 -4.97 14.61 -20.11
C GLN A 330 -3.72 14.14 -20.86
N ILE A 331 -3.35 12.86 -20.79
CA ILE A 331 -2.16 12.32 -21.47
C ILE A 331 -2.54 11.37 -22.62
N PRO A 332 -1.72 11.31 -23.69
CA PRO A 332 -1.88 10.28 -24.71
C PRO A 332 -1.84 8.87 -24.11
N ALA A 333 -2.74 8.02 -24.58
CA ALA A 333 -2.99 6.67 -24.06
C ALA A 333 -3.44 6.63 -22.58
N GLY A 334 -4.11 7.68 -22.11
CA GLY A 334 -4.64 7.82 -20.75
C GLY A 334 -5.41 6.61 -20.22
N ALA A 335 -6.28 6.01 -21.04
CA ALA A 335 -7.04 4.81 -20.70
C ALA A 335 -6.15 3.63 -20.28
N VAL A 336 -5.02 3.43 -20.98
CA VAL A 336 -4.07 2.35 -20.68
C VAL A 336 -3.31 2.63 -19.39
N PHE A 337 -2.83 3.86 -19.19
CA PHE A 337 -2.12 4.23 -17.96
C PHE A 337 -3.04 4.25 -16.73
N GLY A 338 -4.30 4.67 -16.91
CA GLY A 338 -5.34 4.55 -15.89
C GLY A 338 -5.62 3.09 -15.51
N PHE A 339 -5.72 2.19 -16.51
CA PHE A 339 -5.82 0.76 -16.24
C PHE A 339 -4.61 0.24 -15.45
N ILE A 340 -3.39 0.58 -15.88
CA ILE A 340 -2.16 0.15 -15.21
C ILE A 340 -2.14 0.64 -13.75
N TRP A 341 -2.49 1.90 -13.50
CA TRP A 341 -2.56 2.48 -12.17
C TRP A 341 -3.53 1.73 -11.26
N PHE A 342 -4.78 1.58 -11.69
CA PHE A 342 -5.79 0.94 -10.86
C PHE A 342 -5.61 -0.56 -10.73
N PHE A 343 -5.11 -1.23 -11.78
CA PHE A 343 -4.79 -2.65 -11.71
C PHE A 343 -3.59 -2.90 -10.79
N MET A 344 -2.59 -2.03 -10.79
CA MET A 344 -1.48 -2.07 -9.84
C MET A 344 -1.98 -1.89 -8.40
N LEU A 345 -2.87 -0.92 -8.15
CA LEU A 345 -3.53 -0.75 -6.85
C LEU A 345 -4.35 -1.97 -6.46
N PHE A 346 -5.06 -2.59 -7.41
CA PHE A 346 -5.80 -3.83 -7.18
C PHE A 346 -4.89 -4.99 -6.76
N LEU A 347 -3.75 -5.18 -7.44
CA LEU A 347 -2.77 -6.19 -7.03
C LEU A 347 -2.23 -5.93 -5.63
N ALA A 348 -1.92 -4.68 -5.28
CA ALA A 348 -1.49 -4.30 -3.94
C ALA A 348 -2.58 -4.58 -2.89
N GLY A 349 -3.84 -4.31 -3.24
CA GLY A 349 -5.01 -4.59 -2.43
C GLY A 349 -5.20 -6.09 -2.17
N VAL A 350 -5.17 -6.92 -3.21
CA VAL A 350 -5.31 -8.38 -3.12
C VAL A 350 -4.23 -8.97 -2.20
N THR A 351 -2.95 -8.59 -2.38
CA THR A 351 -1.88 -9.16 -1.56
C THR A 351 -1.95 -8.73 -0.09
N SER A 352 -2.49 -7.54 0.17
CA SER A 352 -2.75 -7.07 1.53
C SER A 352 -3.94 -7.78 2.16
N SER A 353 -5.07 -7.88 1.45
CA SER A 353 -6.32 -8.44 1.99
C SER A 353 -6.21 -9.94 2.28
N ILE A 354 -5.57 -10.74 1.41
CA ILE A 354 -5.31 -12.16 1.69
C ILE A 354 -4.37 -12.38 2.89
N SER A 355 -3.60 -11.37 3.27
CA SER A 355 -2.68 -11.44 4.41
C SER A 355 -3.32 -11.04 5.73
N ILE A 356 -4.37 -10.23 5.66
CA ILE A 356 -5.14 -9.75 6.81
C ILE A 356 -6.15 -10.81 7.26
N VAL A 357 -6.69 -11.60 6.32
CA VAL A 357 -7.58 -12.74 6.59
C VAL A 357 -6.79 -13.95 7.06
#